data_AF-A0A2P5TLF8-F1
#
_entry.id   AF-A0A2P5TLF8-F1
#
_cell.length_a   1.000
_cell.length_b   1.000
_cell.length_c   1.000
_cell.angle_alpha   90.00
_cell.angle_beta   90.00
_cell.angle_gamma   90.00
#
_symmetry.space_group_name_H-M   'P 1'
#
loop_
_entity.id
_entity.type
_entity.pdbx_description
1 polymer ?
#
loop_
_entity_poly.entity_id
_entity_poly.type
_entity_poly.pdbx_seq_one_letter_code
_entity_poly.pdbx_strand_id
1 'polypeptide(L)' 'MLELLLPDAEVFPHAEERRLFYVGLTRARHQVFLLADNQIPSVFIKELLEGGYPGVSRWQG' A
#
# COMPACT_ATOMS: atom_id res chain seq x y z
N MET A 1 -13.22 27.77 -8.69
CA MET A 1 -12.51 28.42 -7.55
C MET A 1 -11.97 27.42 -6.52
N LEU A 2 -12.42 26.14 -6.50
CA LEU A 2 -11.86 25.12 -5.60
C LEU A 2 -10.62 24.39 -6.16
N GLU A 3 -10.48 24.28 -7.47
CA GLU A 3 -9.39 23.52 -8.13
C GLU A 3 -8.00 24.13 -7.91
N LEU A 4 -7.90 25.41 -7.54
CA LEU A 4 -6.63 26.10 -7.32
C LEU A 4 -5.95 25.75 -5.98
N LEU A 5 -6.64 25.01 -5.12
CA LEU A 5 -6.16 24.59 -3.79
C LEU A 5 -5.78 23.11 -3.75
N LEU A 6 -6.08 22.36 -4.82
CA LEU A 6 -5.70 20.95 -4.90
C LEU A 6 -4.23 20.88 -5.32
N PRO A 7 -3.40 20.06 -4.64
CA PRO A 7 -2.07 19.77 -5.11
C PRO A 7 -2.14 19.21 -6.54
N ASP A 8 -1.13 19.49 -7.36
CA ASP A 8 -1.05 18.98 -8.72
C ASP A 8 -1.27 17.46 -8.74
N ALA A 9 -1.97 16.99 -9.77
CA ALA A 9 -2.17 15.56 -9.98
C ALA A 9 -0.80 14.86 -10.04
N GLU A 10 -0.58 13.94 -9.12
CA GLU A 10 0.71 13.27 -9.02
C GLU A 10 0.92 12.32 -10.20
N VAL A 11 2.11 12.38 -10.78
CA VAL A 11 2.49 11.60 -11.98
C VAL A 11 2.53 10.10 -11.69
N PHE A 12 2.62 9.71 -10.41
CA PHE A 12 2.72 8.31 -10.02
C PHE A 12 1.34 7.70 -9.74
N PRO A 13 1.00 6.53 -10.31
CA PRO A 13 -0.29 5.88 -10.09
C PRO A 13 -0.58 5.66 -8.61
N HIS A 14 -1.75 6.13 -8.15
CA HIS A 14 -2.25 5.99 -6.78
C HIS A 14 -1.29 6.57 -5.72
N ALA A 15 -0.66 7.71 -6.00
CA ALA A 15 0.38 8.26 -5.14
C ALA A 15 -0.11 8.58 -3.71
N GLU A 16 -1.32 9.10 -3.56
CA GLU A 16 -1.91 9.37 -2.26
C GLU A 16 -2.16 8.06 -1.49
N GLU A 17 -2.77 7.06 -2.12
CA GLU A 17 -3.04 5.77 -1.50
C GLU A 17 -1.76 5.03 -1.12
N ARG A 18 -0.68 5.17 -1.89
CA ARG A 18 0.64 4.61 -1.53
C ARG A 18 1.21 5.26 -0.28
N ARG A 19 1.08 6.58 -0.14
CA ARG A 19 1.49 7.27 1.10
C ARG A 19 0.64 6.82 2.28
N LEU A 20 -0.67 6.73 2.12
CA LEU A 20 -1.57 6.23 3.16
C LEU A 20 -1.23 4.79 3.56
N PHE A 21 -0.94 3.93 2.58
CA PHE A 21 -0.51 2.55 2.80
C PHE A 21 0.79 2.51 3.61
N TYR A 22 1.81 3.26 3.19
CA TYR A 22 3.08 3.39 3.93
C TYR A 22 2.89 3.91 5.36
N VAL A 23 2.05 4.93 5.56
CA VAL A 23 1.70 5.43 6.90
C VAL A 23 1.05 4.32 7.73
N GLY A 24 0.12 3.57 7.18
CA GLY A 24 -0.51 2.43 7.87
C GLY A 24 0.51 1.37 8.30
N LEU A 25 1.41 0.97 7.39
CA LEU A 25 2.46 -0.03 7.68
C LEU A 25 3.42 0.43 8.79
N THR A 26 3.83 1.69 8.75
CA THR A 26 4.86 2.23 9.67
C THR A 26 4.34 2.65 11.04
N ARG A 27 3.02 2.65 11.25
CA ARG A 27 2.41 2.89 12.58
C ARG A 27 2.47 1.65 13.48
N ALA A 28 2.51 0.46 12.90
CA ALA A 28 2.68 -0.77 13.66
C ALA A 28 4.14 -0.90 14.14
N ARG A 29 4.32 -1.33 15.39
CA ARG A 29 5.66 -1.41 16.01
C ARG A 29 6.34 -2.77 15.84
N HIS A 30 5.56 -3.84 15.75
CA HIS A 30 6.09 -5.21 15.80
C HIS A 30 5.78 -6.00 14.54
N GLN A 31 4.53 -5.99 14.10
CA GLN A 31 4.09 -6.74 12.93
C GLN A 31 2.87 -6.07 12.31
N VAL A 32 2.74 -6.23 10.99
CA VAL A 32 1.54 -5.83 10.24
C VAL A 32 0.91 -7.07 9.64
N PHE A 33 -0.41 -7.18 9.79
CA PHE A 33 -1.22 -8.15 9.09
C PHE A 33 -2.10 -7.42 8.07
N LEU A 34 -1.95 -7.80 6.80
CA LEU A 34 -2.74 -7.24 5.70
C LEU A 34 -3.76 -8.28 5.26
N LEU A 35 -5.04 -7.94 5.33
CA LEU A 35 -6.12 -8.75 4.80
C LEU A 35 -6.45 -8.25 3.40
N ALA A 36 -6.48 -9.17 2.45
CA ALA A 36 -6.77 -8.87 1.05
C ALA A 36 -7.56 -10.02 0.43
N ASP A 37 -8.33 -9.70 -0.60
CA ASP A 37 -9.00 -10.71 -1.41
C ASP A 37 -7.95 -11.62 -2.06
N ASN A 38 -8.19 -12.92 -1.98
CA ASN A 38 -7.26 -13.92 -2.48
C ASN A 38 -7.23 -13.99 -4.02
N GLN A 39 -8.38 -13.77 -4.66
CA GLN A 39 -8.52 -13.80 -6.12
C GLN A 39 -8.13 -12.47 -6.74
N ILE A 40 -8.50 -11.36 -6.10
CA ILE A 40 -8.32 -10.01 -6.63
C ILE A 40 -7.65 -9.09 -5.57
N PRO A 41 -6.38 -9.34 -5.21
CA PRO A 41 -5.67 -8.49 -4.27
C PRO A 41 -5.36 -7.11 -4.89
N SER A 42 -5.22 -6.09 -4.04
CA SER A 42 -4.83 -4.75 -4.50
C SER A 42 -3.43 -4.76 -5.12
N VAL A 43 -3.15 -3.77 -5.98
CA VAL A 43 -1.82 -3.62 -6.60
C VAL A 43 -0.70 -3.52 -5.56
N PHE A 44 -0.95 -2.87 -4.43
CA PHE A 44 0.04 -2.73 -3.35
C PHE A 44 0.41 -4.07 -2.70
N ILE A 45 -0.56 -4.99 -2.57
CA ILE A 45 -0.30 -6.34 -2.04
C ILE A 45 0.51 -7.16 -3.05
N LYS A 46 0.18 -7.07 -4.34
CA LYS A 46 0.93 -7.74 -5.41
C LYS A 46 2.38 -7.28 -5.43
N GLU A 47 2.61 -5.97 -5.42
CA GLU A 47 3.94 -5.36 -5.38
C GLU A 47 4.77 -5.80 -4.16
N LEU A 48 4.17 -5.91 -2.98
CA LEU A 48 4.86 -6.40 -1.78
C LEU A 48 5.29 -7.87 -1.92
N LEU A 49 4.42 -8.72 -2.48
CA LEU A 49 4.69 -10.14 -2.66
C LEU A 49 5.72 -10.39 -3.78
N GLU A 50 5.67 -9.62 -4.86
CA GLU A 50 6.57 -9.73 -6.01
C GLU A 50 7.94 -9.09 -5.76
N GLY A 51 8.01 -8.09 -4.88
CA GLY A 51 9.24 -7.34 -4.60
C GLY A 51 10.31 -8.10 -3.80
N GLY A 52 10.02 -9.30 -3.29
CA GLY A 52 11.00 -10.13 -2.59
C GLY A 52 11.56 -9.51 -1.30
N TYR A 53 10.78 -8.65 -0.64
CA TYR A 53 11.23 -7.94 0.55
C TYR A 53 11.40 -8.87 1.76
N PRO A 54 12.47 -8.73 2.56
CA PRO A 54 12.63 -9.51 3.79
C PRO A 54 11.47 -9.25 4.76
N GLY A 55 10.94 -10.31 5.36
CA GLY A 55 9.85 -10.21 6.34
C GLY A 55 8.45 -10.09 5.73
N VAL A 56 8.31 -10.00 4.40
CA VAL A 56 7.03 -10.15 3.73
C VAL A 56 6.79 -11.63 3.46
N SER A 57 5.69 -12.16 4.00
CA SER A 57 5.28 -13.52 3.76
C SER A 57 3.76 -13.61 3.64
N ARG A 58 3.31 -14.55 2.82
CA ARG A 58 1.90 -14.90 2.76
C ARG A 58 1.59 -15.82 3.92
N TRP A 59 0.54 -15.49 4.68
CA TRP A 59 0.08 -16.35 5.77
C TRP A 59 -0.33 -17.72 5.20
N GLN A 60 0.37 -18.76 5.66
CA GLN A 60 0.06 -20.16 5.42
C GLN A 60 -0.35 -20.69 6.79
N GLY A 61 -1.63 -21.05 6.93
CA GLY A 61 -2.17 -21.54 8.20
C GLY A 61 -1.47 -22.77 8.73
#